data_AF-T2J756-F1
#
_entry.id   AF-T2J756-F1
#
_cell.length_a   1.000
_cell.length_b   1.000
_cell.length_c   1.000
_cell.angle_alpha   90.00
_cell.angle_beta   90.00
_cell.angle_gamma   90.00
#
_symmetry.space_group_name_H-M   'P 1'
#
loop_
_entity.id
_entity.type
_entity.pdbx_description
1 polymer ?
#
loop_
_entity_poly.entity_id
_entity_poly.type
_entity_poly.pdbx_seq_one_letter_code
_entity_poly.pdbx_strand_id
1 'polypeptide(L)'
;MQQQLPDRDLDREIKKQWWKNNGATWKNELRQAMIKYRNIGHEWNFNQQQIELLKQYLTANKLLMECLNSECYVSREVREEIEDSLFLPFADLNYD
;
A
#
# COMPACT_ATOMS: atom_id res chain seq x y z
N MET A 1 8.05 -4.96 -19.07
CA MET A 1 6.97 -3.97 -18.95
C MET A 1 7.32 -2.59 -19.52
N GLN A 2 8.49 -1.99 -19.27
CA GLN A 2 8.84 -0.69 -19.87
C GLN A 2 8.92 -0.71 -21.40
N GLN A 3 9.43 -1.80 -21.99
CA GLN A 3 9.54 -1.98 -23.44
C GLN A 3 8.19 -2.12 -24.17
N GLN A 4 7.08 -2.29 -23.45
CA GLN A 4 5.73 -2.38 -24.05
C GLN A 4 5.10 -0.99 -24.25
N LEU A 5 5.60 0.04 -23.56
CA LEU A 5 5.04 1.38 -23.61
C LEU A 5 5.38 2.07 -24.94
N PRO A 6 4.51 2.95 -25.44
CA PRO A 6 4.81 3.76 -26.61
C PRO A 6 5.98 4.69 -26.29
N ASP A 7 6.83 4.94 -27.28
CA ASP A 7 7.92 5.89 -27.16
C ASP A 7 7.42 7.27 -26.69
N ARG A 8 8.21 7.91 -25.84
CA ARG A 8 7.94 9.22 -25.27
C ARG A 8 7.86 10.30 -26.35
N ASP A 9 8.53 10.13 -27.48
CA ASP A 9 8.55 11.13 -28.56
C ASP A 9 7.46 10.90 -29.63
N LEU A 10 6.62 9.86 -29.47
CA LEU A 10 5.50 9.63 -30.40
C LEU A 10 4.44 10.73 -30.34
N ASP A 11 3.78 10.92 -31.48
CA ASP A 11 2.63 11.80 -31.59
C ASP A 11 1.53 11.45 -30.57
N ARG A 12 0.82 12.48 -30.12
CA ARG A 12 -0.21 12.38 -29.09
C ARG A 12 -1.35 11.44 -29.51
N GLU A 13 -1.78 11.48 -30.77
CA GLU A 13 -2.87 10.63 -31.25
C GLU A 13 -2.44 9.17 -31.31
N ILE A 14 -1.18 8.90 -31.70
CA ILE A 14 -0.61 7.55 -31.67
C ILE A 14 -0.59 6.99 -30.24
N LYS A 15 -0.14 7.79 -29.26
CA LYS A 15 -0.17 7.39 -27.84
C LYS A 15 -1.58 7.10 -27.37
N LYS A 16 -2.55 7.93 -27.77
CA LYS A 16 -3.97 7.75 -27.40
C LYS A 16 -4.53 6.45 -27.97
N GLN A 17 -4.24 6.13 -29.23
CA GLN A 17 -4.64 4.87 -29.85
C GLN A 17 -3.97 3.67 -29.16
N TRP A 18 -2.68 3.78 -28.81
CA TRP A 18 -2.00 2.74 -28.07
C TRP A 18 -2.66 2.47 -26.71
N TRP A 19 -2.96 3.52 -25.93
CA TRP A 19 -3.64 3.38 -24.64
C TRP A 19 -5.04 2.76 -24.78
N LYS A 20 -5.78 3.15 -25.82
CA LYS A 20 -7.10 2.59 -26.12
C LYS A 20 -7.02 1.08 -26.39
N ASN A 21 -5.99 0.63 -27.13
CA ASN A 21 -5.87 -0.74 -27.58
C ASN A 21 -5.16 -1.66 -26.56
N ASN A 22 -4.21 -1.15 -25.79
CA ASN A 22 -3.30 -1.96 -24.95
C ASN A 22 -3.39 -1.63 -23.46
N GLY A 23 -3.96 -0.50 -23.08
CA GLY A 23 -3.88 0.04 -21.72
C GLY A 23 -4.50 -0.86 -20.65
N ALA A 24 -5.59 -1.56 -20.98
CA ALA A 24 -6.24 -2.47 -20.05
C ALA A 24 -5.34 -3.67 -19.69
N THR A 25 -4.77 -4.31 -20.72
CA THR A 25 -3.84 -5.43 -20.57
C THR A 25 -2.58 -5.01 -19.82
N TRP A 26 -1.96 -3.91 -20.22
CA TRP A 26 -0.74 -3.40 -19.58
C TRP A 26 -0.96 -3.09 -18.09
N LYS A 27 -2.08 -2.45 -17.75
CA LYS A 27 -2.46 -2.18 -16.35
C LYS A 27 -2.61 -3.47 -15.54
N ASN A 28 -3.19 -4.52 -16.11
CA ASN A 28 -3.33 -5.80 -15.44
C ASN A 28 -1.98 -6.48 -15.23
N GLU A 29 -1.11 -6.52 -16.25
CA GLU A 29 0.24 -7.08 -16.12
C GLU A 29 1.06 -6.34 -15.05
N LEU A 30 0.96 -5.02 -15.01
CA LEU A 30 1.58 -4.21 -13.97
C LEU A 30 1.03 -4.57 -12.59
N ARG A 31 -0.30 -4.70 -12.44
CA ARG A 31 -0.94 -5.12 -11.18
C ARG A 31 -0.42 -6.48 -10.71
N GLN A 32 -0.32 -7.46 -11.60
CA GLN A 32 0.18 -8.79 -11.27
C GLN A 32 1.65 -8.76 -10.84
N ALA A 33 2.49 -7.96 -11.50
CA ALA A 33 3.88 -7.78 -11.11
C ALA A 33 4.01 -7.08 -9.75
N MET A 34 3.18 -6.07 -9.49
CA MET A 34 3.13 -5.38 -8.19
C MET A 34 2.69 -6.32 -7.06
N ILE A 35 1.68 -7.16 -7.30
CA ILE A 35 1.26 -8.18 -6.34
C ILE A 35 2.41 -9.15 -6.07
N LYS A 36 3.02 -9.71 -7.12
CA LYS A 36 4.05 -10.75 -7.00
C LYS A 36 5.31 -10.27 -6.30
N TYR A 37 5.81 -9.09 -6.65
CA TYR A 37 7.16 -8.64 -6.23
C TYR A 37 7.14 -7.55 -5.15
N ARG A 38 5.98 -6.96 -4.88
CA ARG A 38 5.81 -5.89 -3.89
C ARG A 38 4.67 -6.14 -2.91
N ASN A 39 3.86 -7.17 -3.12
CA ASN A 39 2.65 -7.45 -2.34
C ASN A 39 1.67 -6.27 -2.30
N ILE A 40 1.62 -5.46 -3.37
CA ILE A 40 0.72 -4.30 -3.47
C ILE A 40 -0.19 -4.42 -4.69
N GLY A 41 -1.36 -3.79 -4.60
CA GLY A 41 -2.34 -3.80 -5.68
C GLY A 41 -3.26 -5.01 -5.66
N HIS A 42 -3.59 -5.56 -4.49
CA HIS A 42 -4.62 -6.58 -4.31
C HIS A 42 -6.03 -6.00 -4.40
N GLU A 43 -7.00 -6.79 -4.86
CA GLU A 43 -8.43 -6.46 -4.78
C GLU A 43 -8.97 -6.94 -3.44
N TRP A 44 -8.82 -6.11 -2.41
CA TRP A 44 -9.21 -6.49 -1.05
C TRP A 44 -10.73 -6.61 -0.86
N ASN A 45 -11.53 -5.96 -1.71
CA ASN A 45 -13.00 -6.01 -1.68
C ASN A 45 -13.60 -5.72 -0.30
N PHE A 46 -12.99 -4.81 0.46
CA PHE A 46 -13.47 -4.42 1.77
C PHE A 46 -14.85 -3.76 1.69
N ASN A 47 -15.73 -4.14 2.60
CA ASN A 47 -16.98 -3.43 2.82
C ASN A 47 -16.73 -2.11 3.58
N GLN A 48 -17.77 -1.26 3.65
CA GLN A 48 -17.68 0.04 4.28
C GLN A 48 -17.26 -0.04 5.76
N GLN A 49 -17.79 -1.00 6.51
CA GLN A 49 -17.45 -1.22 7.91
C GLN A 49 -15.98 -1.61 8.10
N GLN A 50 -15.44 -2.48 7.24
CA GLN A 50 -14.02 -2.86 7.25
C GLN A 50 -13.10 -1.67 6.93
N ILE A 51 -13.50 -0.83 5.98
CA ILE A 51 -12.77 0.41 5.65
C ILE A 51 -12.76 1.35 6.85
N GLU A 52 -13.89 1.51 7.54
CA GLU A 52 -13.98 2.34 8.76
C GLU A 52 -13.10 1.80 9.88
N LEU A 53 -13.08 0.49 10.09
CA LEU A 53 -12.21 -0.15 11.08
C LEU A 53 -10.73 0.10 10.77
N LEU A 54 -10.30 -0.04 9.51
CA LEU A 54 -8.93 0.26 9.09
C LEU A 54 -8.56 1.74 9.30
N LYS A 55 -9.50 2.67 9.05
CA LYS A 55 -9.29 4.09 9.32
C LYS A 55 -9.15 4.37 10.82
N GLN A 56 -9.96 3.74 11.66
CA GLN A 56 -9.86 3.87 13.12
C GLN A 56 -8.52 3.33 13.62
N TYR A 57 -8.12 2.14 13.17
CA TYR A 57 -6.81 1.56 13.48
C TYR A 57 -5.67 2.51 13.11
N LEU A 58 -5.65 3.02 11.86
CA LEU A 58 -4.61 3.93 11.40
C LEU A 58 -4.59 5.24 12.20
N THR A 59 -5.77 5.78 12.53
CA THR A 59 -5.90 7.02 13.31
C THR A 59 -5.39 6.84 14.72
N ALA A 60 -5.73 5.74 15.38
CA ALA A 60 -5.27 5.41 16.73
C ALA A 60 -3.75 5.23 16.76
N ASN A 61 -3.18 4.49 15.79
CA ASN A 61 -1.74 4.27 15.71
C ASN A 61 -0.98 5.56 15.43
N LYS A 62 -1.53 6.44 14.57
CA LYS A 62 -0.97 7.77 14.34
C LYS A 62 -0.96 8.62 15.61
N LEU A 63 -2.08 8.64 16.35
CA LEU A 63 -2.16 9.37 17.61
C LEU A 63 -1.14 8.84 18.63
N LEU A 64 -1.00 7.51 18.74
CA LEU A 64 -0.02 6.90 19.64
C LEU A 64 1.41 7.30 19.28
N MET A 65 1.77 7.30 17.99
CA MET A 65 3.06 7.80 17.53
C MET A 65 3.28 9.28 17.83
N GLU A 66 2.24 10.12 17.68
CA GLU A 66 2.32 11.54 18.05
C GLU A 66 2.55 11.72 19.55
N CYS A 67 1.88 10.93 20.39
CA CYS A 67 2.11 10.90 21.83
C CYS A 67 3.55 10.47 22.16
N LEU A 68 4.03 9.38 21.57
CA LEU A 68 5.39 8.89 21.78
C LEU A 68 6.47 9.89 21.35
N ASN A 69 6.23 10.64 20.27
CA ASN A 69 7.17 11.65 19.77
C ASN A 69 7.08 13.00 20.50
N SER A 70 6.13 13.17 21.42
CA SER A 70 6.06 14.33 22.30
C SER A 70 7.01 14.18 23.50
N GLU A 71 6.97 15.11 24.46
CA GLU A 71 7.65 15.04 25.76
C GLU A 71 7.09 13.91 26.68
N CYS A 72 6.48 12.88 26.10
CA CYS A 72 5.92 11.74 26.80
C CYS A 72 7.03 10.90 27.43
N TYR A 73 7.01 10.82 28.76
CA TYR A 73 7.90 9.95 29.50
C TYR A 73 7.31 8.54 29.61
N VAL A 74 7.92 7.61 28.89
CA VAL A 74 7.74 6.15 29.01
C VAL A 74 9.11 5.52 29.15
N SER A 75 9.22 4.37 29.82
CA SER A 75 10.50 3.67 29.87
C SER A 75 10.90 3.26 28.45
N ARG A 76 12.21 3.05 28.25
CA ARG A 76 12.73 2.64 26.94
C ARG A 76 12.13 1.29 26.53
N GLU A 77 12.02 0.36 27.47
CA GLU A 77 11.49 -0.98 27.26
C GLU A 77 10.02 -0.92 26.81
N VAL A 78 9.20 -0.09 27.48
CA VAL A 78 7.80 0.11 27.12
C VAL A 78 7.66 0.77 25.75
N ARG A 79 8.53 1.72 25.41
CA ARG A 79 8.53 2.37 24.09
C ARG A 79 8.84 1.38 22.97
N GLU A 80 9.88 0.58 23.14
CA GLU A 80 10.28 -0.45 22.17
C GLU A 80 9.12 -1.45 21.95
N GLU A 81 8.46 -1.92 23.01
CA GLU A 81 7.29 -2.80 22.92
C GLU A 81 6.11 -2.16 22.14
N ILE A 82 5.85 -0.87 22.36
CA ILE A 82 4.79 -0.16 21.64
C ILE A 82 5.15 0.01 20.16
N GLU A 83 6.38 0.38 19.84
CA GLU A 83 6.85 0.59 18.47
C GLU A 83 6.85 -0.73 17.66
N ASP A 84 7.26 -1.84 18.29
CA ASP A 84 7.25 -3.17 17.69
C ASP A 84 5.83 -3.68 17.40
N SER A 85 4.84 -3.30 18.22
CA SER A 85 3.45 -3.72 18.08
C SER A 85 2.59 -2.82 17.18
N LEU A 86 2.98 -1.55 17.00
CA LEU A 86 2.26 -0.55 16.20
C LEU A 86 2.14 -0.89 14.71
N PHE A 87 3.13 -1.62 14.20
CA PHE A 87 3.19 -2.06 12.82
C PHE A 87 3.56 -3.54 12.78
N LEU A 88 2.72 -4.37 13.40
CA LEU A 88 2.85 -5.83 13.34
C LEU A 88 3.36 -6.25 11.96
N PRO A 89 4.59 -6.76 11.85
CA PRO A 89 5.06 -7.37 10.63
C PRO A 89 4.05 -8.47 10.28
N PHE A 90 3.59 -8.50 9.03
CA PHE A 90 2.68 -9.56 8.56
C PHE A 90 3.19 -10.99 8.85
N ALA A 91 4.47 -11.15 9.20
CA ALA A 91 5.09 -12.40 9.63
C ALA A 91 4.51 -12.98 10.93
N ASP A 92 3.93 -12.16 11.81
CA ASP A 92 3.41 -12.62 13.11
C ASP A 92 1.90 -12.90 13.11
N LEU A 93 1.23 -12.65 11.98
CA LEU A 93 -0.15 -13.09 11.76
C LEU A 93 -0.12 -14.55 11.29
N ASN A 94 0.05 -15.47 12.24
CA ASN A 94 -0.20 -16.89 12.00
C ASN A 94 -1.63 -17.07 11.48
N TYR A 95 -1.76 -17.34 10.18
CA TYR A 95 -2.99 -17.84 9.59
C TYR A 95 -2.95 -19.37 9.73
N ASP A 96 -3.61 -19.88 10.77
CA ASP A 96 -4.06 -21.28 10.83
C ASP A 96 -5.18 -21.53 9.81
#